data_AF-A0AAW6XNG5-F1
#
_entry.id   AF-A0AAW6XNG5-F1
#
_cell.length_a   1.000
_cell.length_b   1.000
_cell.length_c   1.000
_cell.angle_alpha   90.00
_cell.angle_beta   90.00
_cell.angle_gamma   90.00
#
_symmetry.space_group_name_H-M   'P 1'
#
loop_
_entity.id
_entity.type
_entity.pdbx_description
1 polymer ?
#
loop_
_entity_poly.entity_id
_entity_poly.type
_entity_poly.pdbx_seq_one_letter_code
_entity_poly.pdbx_strand_id
1 'polypeptide(L)' 'MSSRKELANAIRALSMDAVQKAKSGHPGAPMGMADIAEVLWRDFLKHNPQNPSWADRDR' A
#
# COMPACT_ATOMS: atom_id res chain seq x y z
N MET A 1 -12.35 -12.25 -8.23
CA MET A 1 -11.24 -11.30 -7.99
C MET A 1 -11.77 -10.15 -7.16
N SER A 2 -11.01 -9.66 -6.18
CA SER A 2 -11.39 -8.46 -5.42
C SER A 2 -11.40 -7.23 -6.34
N SER A 3 -12.36 -6.34 -6.13
CA SER A 3 -12.42 -5.02 -6.76
C SER A 3 -11.29 -4.11 -6.29
N ARG A 4 -10.94 -3.10 -7.10
CA ARG A 4 -9.97 -2.06 -6.69
C ARG A 4 -10.34 -1.40 -5.37
N LYS A 5 -11.64 -1.16 -5.15
CA LYS A 5 -12.16 -0.59 -3.91
C LYS A 5 -11.88 -1.49 -2.70
N GLU A 6 -12.07 -2.80 -2.82
CA GLU A 6 -11.75 -3.74 -1.74
C GLU A 6 -10.25 -3.77 -1.44
N LEU A 7 -9.40 -3.72 -2.47
CA LEU A 7 -7.94 -3.69 -2.32
C LEU A 7 -7.45 -2.39 -1.66
N ALA A 8 -7.95 -1.24 -2.09
CA ALA A 8 -7.65 0.04 -1.46
C ALA A 8 -8.18 0.09 -0.01
N ASN A 9 -9.36 -0.49 0.25
CA ASN A 9 -9.89 -0.61 1.61
C ASN A 9 -9.05 -1.51 2.50
N ALA A 10 -8.43 -2.56 1.96
CA ALA A 10 -7.47 -3.37 2.71
C ALA A 10 -6.26 -2.54 3.16
N ILE A 11 -5.71 -1.67 2.29
CA ILE A 11 -4.63 -0.72 2.65
C ILE A 11 -5.09 0.21 3.79
N ARG A 12 -6.31 0.76 3.69
CA ARG A 12 -6.88 1.63 4.74
C ARG A 12 -7.00 0.92 6.08
N ALA A 13 -7.57 -0.28 6.08
CA ALA A 13 -7.77 -1.08 7.29
C ALA A 13 -6.44 -1.45 7.96
N LEU A 14 -5.48 -1.97 7.19
CA LEU A 14 -4.17 -2.32 7.73
C LEU A 14 -3.42 -1.10 8.31
N SER A 15 -3.54 0.06 7.65
CA SER A 15 -2.92 1.30 8.11
C SER A 15 -3.51 1.79 9.42
N MET A 16 -4.85 1.84 9.54
CA MET A 16 -5.51 2.30 10.76
C MET A 16 -5.31 1.31 11.92
N ASP A 17 -5.35 0.00 11.67
CA ASP A 17 -5.16 -1.03 12.70
C ASP A 17 -3.74 -0.99 13.28
N ALA A 18 -2.72 -0.83 12.43
CA ALA A 18 -1.33 -0.77 12.87
C ALA A 18 -1.07 0.46 13.76
N VAL A 19 -1.56 1.64 13.33
CA VAL A 19 -1.42 2.88 14.10
C VAL A 19 -2.18 2.81 15.42
N GLN A 20 -3.42 2.27 15.40
CA GLN A 20 -4.22 2.09 16.61
C GLN A 20 -3.54 1.15 17.60
N LYS A 21 -3.00 0.01 17.12
CA LYS A 21 -2.27 -0.96 17.95
C LYS A 21 -1.02 -0.34 18.58
N ALA A 22 -0.32 0.53 17.86
CA ALA A 22 0.86 1.23 18.36
C ALA A 22 0.53 2.38 19.34
N LYS A 23 -0.74 2.79 19.45
CA LYS A 23 -1.19 3.99 20.19
C LYS A 23 -0.43 5.27 19.80
N SER A 24 0.10 5.31 18.58
CA SER A 24 0.94 6.39 18.07
C SER A 24 1.08 6.27 16.55
N GLY A 25 1.13 7.40 15.85
CA GLY A 25 1.32 7.48 14.40
C GLY A 25 0.25 8.29 13.67
N HIS A 26 0.33 8.32 12.33
CA HIS A 26 -0.52 9.15 11.47
C HIS A 26 -1.23 8.29 10.42
N PRO A 27 -2.51 7.91 10.61
CA PRO A 27 -3.21 7.02 9.68
C PRO A 27 -3.81 7.77 8.47
N GLY A 28 -3.95 9.10 8.56
CA GLY A 28 -4.65 9.92 7.55
C GLY A 28 -4.01 9.86 6.17
N ALA A 29 -2.69 10.09 6.06
CA ALA A 29 -2.01 10.05 4.77
C ALA A 29 -2.03 8.64 4.13
N PRO A 30 -1.70 7.54 4.84
CA PRO A 30 -1.86 6.19 4.30
C PRO A 30 -3.28 5.88 3.79
N MET A 31 -4.30 6.28 4.55
CA MET A 31 -5.69 6.05 4.14
C MET A 31 -6.13 6.89 2.94
N GLY A 32 -5.68 8.14 2.86
CA GLY A 32 -5.96 9.05 1.75
C GLY A 32 -5.28 8.66 0.45
N MET A 33 -4.09 8.06 0.54
CA MET A 33 -3.29 7.63 -0.63
C MET A 33 -3.63 6.20 -1.11
N ALA A 34 -4.56 5.50 -0.47
CA ALA A 34 -4.81 4.08 -0.73
C ALA A 34 -5.22 3.76 -2.18
N ASP A 35 -6.04 4.61 -2.81
CA ASP A 35 -6.46 4.37 -4.20
C ASP A 35 -5.28 4.59 -5.19
N ILE A 36 -4.43 5.58 -4.90
CA ILE A 36 -3.21 5.84 -5.69
C ILE A 36 -2.24 4.68 -5.55
N ALA A 37 -2.04 4.20 -4.33
CA ALA A 37 -1.16 3.07 -4.04
C ALA A 37 -1.63 1.79 -4.74
N GLU A 38 -2.95 1.51 -4.74
CA GLU A 38 -3.51 0.33 -5.39
C GLU A 38 -3.18 0.29 -6.89
N VAL A 39 -3.35 1.42 -7.58
CA VAL A 39 -3.07 1.53 -9.03
C VAL A 39 -1.56 1.50 -9.29
N LEU A 40 -0.77 2.32 -8.60
CA LEU A 40 0.67 2.40 -8.83
C LEU A 40 1.34 1.04 -8.60
N TRP A 41 1.09 0.41 -7.45
CA TRP A 41 1.81 -0.81 -7.05
C TRP A 41 1.38 -2.05 -7.83
N ARG A 42 0.14 -2.11 -8.33
CA ARG A 42 -0.35 -3.29 -9.06
C ARG A 42 -0.19 -3.19 -10.56
N ASP A 43 -0.30 -1.99 -11.13
CA ASP A 43 -0.37 -1.84 -12.59
C ASP A 43 0.92 -1.27 -13.19
N PHE A 44 1.65 -0.41 -12.46
CA PHE A 44 2.73 0.39 -13.06
C PHE A 44 4.11 0.17 -12.45
N LEU A 45 4.19 -0.10 -11.15
CA LEU A 45 5.47 -0.18 -10.44
C LEU A 45 6.26 -1.42 -10.88
N LYS A 46 7.41 -1.20 -11.53
CA LYS A 46 8.32 -2.27 -11.91
C LYS A 46 9.15 -2.69 -10.70
N HIS A 47 8.70 -3.72 -9.98
CA HIS A 47 9.42 -4.25 -8.83
C HIS A 47 9.44 -5.78 -8.78
N ASN A 48 10.26 -6.35 -7.89
CA ASN A 48 10.23 -7.78 -7.59
C ASN A 48 10.25 -7.97 -6.07
N PRO A 49 9.11 -8.34 -5.44
CA PRO A 49 9.06 -8.58 -3.99
C PRO A 49 10.00 -9.68 -3.49
N GLN A 50 10.35 -10.67 -4.34
CA GLN A 50 11.29 -11.75 -4.00
C GLN A 50 12.76 -11.34 -4.20
N ASN A 51 13.03 -10.28 -4.95
CA ASN A 51 14.37 -9.72 -5.13
C ASN A 51 14.37 -8.18 -4.99
N PRO A 52 14.30 -7.66 -3.76
CA PRO A 52 14.34 -6.22 -3.52
C PRO A 52 15.66 -5.55 -3.93
N SER A 53 16.75 -6.32 -4.12
CA SER A 53 18.05 -5.81 -4.55
C SER A 53 18.21 -5.75 -6.07
N TRP A 54 17.20 -6.14 -6.85
CA TRP A 54 17.19 -6.01 -8.31
C TRP A 54 17.59 -4.58 -8.73
N ALA A 55 18.67 -4.50 -9.51
CA ALA A 55 19.31 -3.24 -9.87
C ALA A 55 18.37 -2.29 -10.64
N ASP A 56 17.55 -2.82 -11.55
CA ASP A 56 16.75 -2.07 -12.53
C ASP A 56 15.24 -1.97 -12.17
N ARG A 57 14.91 -2.09 -10.88
CA ARG A 57 13.55 -1.82 -10.36
C ARG A 57 13.26 -0.31 -10.31
N ASP A 58 11.99 0.06 -10.36
CA ASP A 58 11.57 1.43 -10.04
C ASP A 58 11.80 1.73 -8.54
N ARG A 59 11.96 3.02 -8.19
CA ARG A 59 12.23 3.53 -6.84
C ARG A 59 11.13 4.46 -6.35
#